data_AF-X1DLV1-F1
#
_entry.id   AF-X1DLV1-F1
#
_cell.length_a   1.000
_cell.length_b   1.000
_cell.length_c   1.000
_cell.angle_alpha   90.00
_cell.angle_beta   90.00
_cell.angle_gamma   90.00
#
_symmetry.space_group_name_H-M   'P 1'
#
loop_
_entity.id
_entity.type
_entity.pdbx_description
1 polymer ?
#
loop_
_entity_poly.entity_id
_entity_poly.type
_entity_poly.pdbx_seq_one_letter_code
_entity_poly.pdbx_strand_id
1 'polypeptide(L)' 'MIKAIFFDWFHTLARFEPPRHQLYSQAFQEFGVELSPEKVMRGILIADQYFFEENAKSPVAERSPEE' A
#
# COMPACT_ATOMS: atom_id res chain seq x y z
N MET A 1 32.01 2.72 -14.01
CA MET A 1 31.18 1.68 -14.68
C MET A 1 30.18 1.19 -13.65
N ILE A 2 28.87 1.33 -13.90
CA ILE A 2 27.83 0.85 -12.97
C ILE A 2 27.80 -0.68 -13.03
N LYS A 3 27.69 -1.34 -11.86
CA LYS A 3 27.72 -2.82 -11.75
C LYS A 3 26.33 -3.44 -11.61
N ALA A 4 25.40 -2.75 -10.98
CA ALA A 4 24.01 -3.20 -10.80
C ALA A 4 23.08 -2.00 -10.56
N ILE A 5 21.80 -2.19 -10.88
CA ILE A 5 20.70 -1.27 -10.57
C ILE A 5 19.58 -2.12 -9.99
N PHE A 6 19.02 -1.69 -8.87
CA PHE A 6 17.89 -2.33 -8.22
C PHE A 6 16.66 -1.46 -8.44
N PHE A 7 15.59 -2.07 -8.95
CA PHE A 7 14.31 -1.40 -9.11
C PHE A 7 13.35 -1.92 -8.05
N ASP A 8 12.57 -1.01 -7.49
CA ASP A 8 11.40 -1.40 -6.74
C ASP A 8 10.41 -2.14 -7.66
N TRP A 9 9.58 -3.01 -7.08
CA TRP A 9 8.61 -3.78 -7.84
C TRP A 9 7.36 -2.94 -8.13
N PHE A 10 6.68 -2.47 -7.09
CA PHE A 10 5.41 -1.75 -7.24
C PHE A 10 5.64 -0.28 -7.56
N HIS A 11 4.80 0.31 -8.41
CA HIS A 11 4.91 1.70 -8.88
C HIS A 11 6.19 2.07 -9.66
N THR A 12 7.19 1.18 -9.74
CA THR A 12 8.36 1.28 -10.62
C THR A 12 8.27 0.31 -11.80
N LEU A 13 8.18 -1.01 -11.54
CA LEU A 13 8.09 -2.03 -12.59
C LEU A 13 6.66 -2.51 -12.85
N ALA A 14 5.81 -2.52 -11.83
CA ALA A 14 4.45 -3.05 -11.88
C ALA A 14 3.43 -2.09 -11.25
N ARG A 15 2.16 -2.20 -11.65
CA ARG A 15 1.04 -1.48 -11.05
C ARG A 15 -0.06 -2.46 -10.66
N PHE A 16 -0.84 -2.09 -9.66
CA PHE A 16 -2.05 -2.83 -9.30
C PHE A 16 -3.14 -2.60 -10.35
N GLU A 17 -3.85 -3.66 -10.71
CA GLU A 17 -5.05 -3.63 -11.55
C GLU A 17 -6.15 -4.47 -10.88
N PRO A 18 -7.27 -3.85 -10.44
CA PRO A 18 -7.55 -2.42 -10.50
C PRO A 18 -6.63 -1.59 -9.56
N PRO A 19 -6.51 -0.27 -9.77
CA PRO A 19 -5.81 0.60 -8.84
C PRO A 19 -6.34 0.47 -7.41
N ARG A 20 -5.44 0.43 -6.42
CA ARG A 20 -5.78 0.16 -5.00
C ARG A 20 -6.89 1.05 -4.44
N HIS A 21 -6.91 2.32 -4.79
CA HIS A 21 -7.94 3.26 -4.31
C HIS A 21 -9.34 2.93 -4.83
N GLN A 22 -9.45 2.36 -6.03
CA GLN A 22 -10.73 1.87 -6.56
C GLN A 22 -11.15 0.58 -5.85
N LEU A 23 -10.20 -0.35 -5.63
CA LEU A 23 -10.45 -1.58 -4.89
C LEU A 23 -10.94 -1.28 -3.46
N TYR A 24 -10.35 -0.29 -2.80
CA TYR A 24 -10.74 0.09 -1.44
C TYR A 24 -12.13 0.73 -1.44
N SER A 25 -12.43 1.63 -2.39
CA SER A 25 -13.79 2.18 -2.53
C SER A 25 -14.83 1.09 -2.77
N GLN A 26 -14.52 0.07 -3.58
CA GLN A 26 -15.42 -1.07 -3.82
C GLN A 26 -15.63 -1.88 -2.53
N ALA A 27 -14.56 -2.22 -1.81
CA ALA A 27 -14.66 -2.98 -0.57
C ALA A 27 -15.50 -2.25 0.49
N PHE A 28 -15.33 -0.93 0.66
CA PHE A 28 -16.14 -0.16 1.60
C PHE A 28 -17.62 -0.06 1.19
N GLN A 29 -17.90 -0.06 -0.12
CA GLN A 29 -19.26 -0.06 -0.64
C GLN A 29 -20.04 -1.32 -0.23
N GLU A 30 -19.37 -2.48 -0.11
CA GLU A 30 -19.99 -3.72 0.40
C GLU A 30 -20.50 -3.58 1.84
N PHE A 31 -19.95 -2.64 2.61
CA PHE A 31 -20.38 -2.29 3.97
C PHE A 31 -21.32 -1.08 4.02
N GLY A 32 -21.78 -0.58 2.87
CA GLY A 32 -22.65 0.60 2.78
C GLY A 32 -21.94 1.93 3.01
N VAL A 33 -20.61 1.97 2.87
CA VAL A 33 -19.80 3.18 3.03
C VAL A 33 -19.31 3.67 1.68
N GLU A 34 -19.73 4.87 1.27
CA GLU A 34 -19.26 5.49 0.03
C GLU A 34 -17.96 6.28 0.25
N LEU A 35 -16.91 5.88 -0.45
CA LEU A 35 -15.62 6.58 -0.46
C LEU A 35 -15.26 7.05 -1.86
N SER A 36 -14.89 8.33 -2.01
CA SER A 36 -14.33 8.85 -3.27
C SER A 36 -12.95 8.21 -3.51
N PRO A 37 -12.74 7.53 -4.65
CA PRO A 37 -11.46 6.91 -4.97
C PRO A 37 -10.30 7.94 -4.97
N GLU A 38 -10.55 9.18 -5.42
CA GLU A 38 -9.53 10.23 -5.42
C GLU A 38 -9.10 10.61 -4.00
N LYS A 39 -10.04 10.69 -3.06
CA LYS A 39 -9.75 11.03 -1.65
C LYS A 39 -9.06 9.88 -0.92
N VAL A 40 -9.41 8.64 -1.24
CA VAL A 40 -8.83 7.43 -0.65
C VAL A 40 -7.34 7.31 -0.97
N MET A 41 -6.92 7.71 -2.17
CA MET A 41 -5.52 7.62 -2.61
C MET A 41 -4.53 8.23 -1.59
N ARG A 42 -4.83 9.42 -1.04
CA ARG A 42 -3.94 10.06 -0.05
C ARG A 42 -3.81 9.24 1.23
N GLY A 43 -4.93 8.68 1.71
CA GLY A 43 -4.93 7.84 2.92
C GLY A 43 -4.10 6.56 2.73
N ILE A 44 -4.21 5.94 1.55
CA ILE A 44 -3.41 4.76 1.20
C ILE A 44 -1.91 5.09 1.24
N LEU A 45 -1.48 6.19 0.62
CA LEU A 45 -0.06 6.56 0.58
C LEU A 45 0.51 6.85 1.98
N ILE A 46 -0.26 7.48 2.86
CA ILE A 46 0.15 7.72 4.25
C ILE A 46 0.28 6.38 5.01
N ALA A 47 -0.69 5.48 4.84
CA ALA A 47 -0.66 4.16 5.47
C ALA A 47 0.52 3.31 4.97
N ASP A 48 0.81 3.34 3.66
CA ASP A 48 1.95 2.64 3.07
C ASP A 48 3.27 3.15 3.63
N GLN A 49 3.44 4.48 3.71
CA GLN A 49 4.64 5.08 4.29
C GLN A 49 4.87 4.60 5.73
N TYR A 50 3.83 4.66 6.57
CA TYR A 50 3.89 4.18 7.94
C TYR A 50 4.25 2.69 8.00
N PHE A 51 3.60 1.86 7.18
CA PHE A 51 3.88 0.43 7.12
C PHE A 51 5.34 0.15 6.75
N PHE A 52 5.89 0.85 5.75
CA PHE A 52 7.29 0.67 5.35
C PHE A 52 8.26 1.11 6.45
N GLU A 53 8.01 2.25 7.11
CA GLU A 53 8.82 2.73 8.22
C GLU A 53 8.80 1.75 9.41
N GLU A 54 7.64 1.20 9.74
CA GLU A 54 7.51 0.21 10.81
C GLU A 54 8.14 -1.13 10.45
N ASN A 55 7.88 -1.64 9.25
CA ASN A 55 8.42 -2.91 8.76
C ASN A 55 9.95 -2.86 8.62
N ALA A 56 10.54 -1.68 8.37
CA ALA A 56 11.99 -1.49 8.36
C ALA A 56 12.61 -1.52 9.77
N LYS A 57 11.89 -1.11 10.81
CA LYS A 57 12.35 -1.16 12.21
C LYS A 57 12.24 -2.58 12.78
N SER A 58 11.08 -3.20 12.58
CA SER A 58 10.75 -4.55 13.03
C SER A 58 9.82 -5.17 11.99
N PRO A 59 10.23 -6.19 11.24
CA PRO A 59 9.41 -6.79 10.20
C PRO A 59 8.07 -7.27 10.77
N VAL A 60 6.96 -6.78 10.23
CA VAL A 60 5.60 -7.11 10.69
C VAL A 60 5.34 -8.62 10.63
N ALA A 61 5.93 -9.31 9.66
CA ALA A 61 5.83 -10.77 9.52
C ALA A 61 6.49 -11.55 10.68
N GLU A 62 7.35 -10.92 11.47
CA GLU A 62 8.07 -11.52 12.61
C GLU A 62 7.49 -11.09 13.96
N ARG A 63 6.47 -10.20 13.96
CA ARG A 63 5.83 -9.70 15.18
C ARG A 63 4.80 -10.69 15.72
N SER A 64 4.44 -10.50 17.00
CA SER A 64 3.33 -11.23 17.61
C SER A 64 1.99 -10.84 16.97
N PRO A 65 0.96 -11.69 16.96
CA PRO A 65 -0.35 -11.34 16.39
C PRO A 65 -1.02 -10.12 17.02
N GLU A 66 -0.66 -9.79 18.26
CA GLU A 66 -1.18 -8.64 19.01
C GLU A 66 -0.53 -7.31 18.59
N GLU A 67 0.58 -7.35 17.83
CA GLU A 67 1.41 -6.21 17.40
C GLU A 67 1.42 -6.01 15.87
#